data_AF-A0A3A0APC5-F1
#
_entry.id   AF-A0A3A0APC5-F1
#
_cell.length_a   1.000
_cell.length_b   1.000
_cell.length_c   1.000
_cell.angle_alpha   90.00
_cell.angle_beta   90.00
_cell.angle_gamma   90.00
#
_symmetry.space_group_name_H-M   'P 1'
#
loop_
_entity.id
_entity.type
_entity.pdbx_description
1 polymer ?
#
loop_
_entity_poly.entity_id
_entity_poly.type
_entity_poly.pdbx_seq_one_letter_code
_entity_poly.pdbx_strand_id
1 'polypeptide(L)'
;MRLMVTLFALLLVGMTTSMLPPPMVAAPGAQTASPPVLLASEPADGASWAGEPVLFTFDQPLNVPPGGAVTVDPLLAGDVTVDGERLTFTPATALTPGERYQFTLGTDITSVDGVALNAPVIVTLVA
;
A
#
# COMPACT_ATOMS: atom_id res chain seq x y z
N MET A 1 35.10 15.22 77.37
CA MET A 1 33.99 15.04 78.34
C MET A 1 33.14 16.32 78.33
N ARG A 2 31.82 16.16 78.03
CA ARG A 2 30.71 17.15 78.05
C ARG A 2 30.64 18.11 76.84
N LEU A 3 29.76 17.88 75.85
CA LEU A 3 28.27 17.97 75.79
C LEU A 3 27.78 19.42 75.58
N MET A 4 27.24 19.71 74.40
CA MET A 4 26.15 20.68 74.20
C MET A 4 25.44 20.34 72.88
N VAL A 5 24.22 19.78 72.93
CA VAL A 5 22.91 20.45 72.89
C VAL A 5 22.29 20.38 71.48
N THR A 6 21.15 19.73 71.43
CA THR A 6 20.23 19.55 70.29
C THR A 6 19.56 20.88 69.92
N LEU A 7 19.13 21.01 68.64
CA LEU A 7 17.78 21.44 68.20
C LEU A 7 17.73 22.56 67.11
N PHE A 8 16.89 22.31 66.07
CA PHE A 8 16.23 23.24 65.11
C PHE A 8 17.08 23.96 64.05
N ALA A 9 16.64 24.22 62.81
CA ALA A 9 15.47 23.83 62.04
C ALA A 9 15.71 24.17 60.55
N LEU A 10 15.06 23.35 59.72
CA LEU A 10 14.77 23.45 58.30
C LEU A 10 14.47 24.87 57.78
N LEU A 11 15.07 25.27 56.64
CA LEU A 11 14.37 26.05 55.62
C LEU A 11 14.94 25.74 54.23
N LEU A 12 14.33 24.75 53.57
CA LEU A 12 14.45 24.52 52.14
C LEU A 12 13.69 25.63 51.42
N VAL A 13 14.39 26.51 50.70
CA VAL A 13 13.76 27.32 49.64
C VAL A 13 13.94 26.53 48.34
N GLY A 14 12.90 25.78 47.98
CA GLY A 14 12.81 25.15 46.67
C GLY A 14 12.62 26.23 45.61
N MET A 15 13.66 26.50 44.82
CA MET A 15 13.54 27.29 43.59
C MET A 15 13.02 26.35 42.50
N THR A 16 11.70 26.28 42.32
CA THR A 16 11.10 25.58 41.19
C THR A 16 11.31 26.40 39.93
N THR A 17 12.29 26.02 39.11
CA THR A 17 12.40 26.53 37.75
C THR A 17 11.20 26.02 36.96
N SER A 18 10.26 26.92 36.66
CA SER A 18 9.19 26.64 35.69
C SER A 18 9.83 26.49 34.31
N MET A 19 10.10 25.26 33.89
CA MET A 19 10.40 24.95 32.49
C MET A 19 9.10 25.04 31.70
N LEU A 20 8.96 26.08 30.87
CA LEU A 20 7.97 26.10 29.80
C LEU A 20 8.25 24.92 28.86
N PRO A 21 7.26 24.07 28.55
CA PRO A 21 7.45 23.10 27.48
C PRO A 21 7.70 23.85 26.15
N PRO A 22 8.59 23.36 25.29
CA PRO A 22 8.79 23.95 23.97
C PRO A 22 7.46 23.96 23.19
N PRO A 23 7.22 24.93 22.30
CA PRO A 23 6.09 24.86 21.39
C PRO A 23 6.23 23.57 20.58
N MET A 24 5.34 22.60 20.81
CA MET A 24 5.17 21.46 19.93
C MET A 24 4.81 22.03 18.56
N VAL A 25 5.81 22.11 17.68
CA VAL A 25 5.57 22.15 16.25
C VAL A 25 4.71 20.92 15.98
N ALA A 26 3.44 21.13 15.61
CA ALA A 26 2.59 20.04 15.17
C ALA A 26 3.37 19.27 14.10
N ALA A 27 3.60 17.97 14.34
CA ALA A 27 4.14 17.11 13.29
C ALA A 27 3.27 17.31 12.04
N PRO A 28 3.86 17.48 10.84
CA PRO A 28 3.09 17.52 9.61
C PRO A 28 2.14 16.32 9.62
N GLY A 29 0.84 16.57 9.43
CA GLY A 29 -0.19 15.55 9.55
C GLY A 29 0.21 14.31 8.75
N ALA A 30 0.28 13.16 9.42
CA ALA A 30 0.44 11.89 8.75
C ALA A 30 -0.79 11.71 7.86
N GLN A 31 -0.67 12.07 6.58
CA GLN A 31 -1.65 11.73 5.57
C GLN A 31 -1.75 10.20 5.60
N THR A 32 -2.91 9.68 6.01
CA THR A 32 -3.10 8.24 6.16
C THR A 32 -3.21 7.67 4.76
N ALA A 33 -2.11 7.12 4.25
CA ALA A 33 -2.12 6.47 2.95
C ALA A 33 -3.10 5.28 2.96
N SER A 34 -3.84 5.13 1.86
CA SER A 34 -4.88 4.09 1.70
C SER A 34 -4.40 2.98 0.77
N PRO A 35 -4.82 1.72 0.97
CA PRO A 35 -4.59 0.64 0.01
C PRO A 35 -5.35 0.88 -1.30
N PRO A 36 -4.78 0.52 -2.48
CA PRO A 36 -5.51 0.63 -3.74
C PRO A 36 -6.69 -0.33 -3.80
N VAL A 37 -7.73 0.09 -4.54
CA VAL A 37 -8.94 -0.68 -4.79
C VAL A 37 -9.16 -0.80 -6.29
N LEU A 38 -9.35 -2.02 -6.79
CA LEU A 38 -9.72 -2.24 -8.18
C LEU A 38 -11.16 -1.75 -8.41
N LEU A 39 -11.33 -0.76 -9.28
CA LEU A 39 -12.64 -0.22 -9.63
C LEU A 39 -13.27 -0.95 -10.82
N ALA A 40 -12.46 -1.28 -11.82
CA ALA A 40 -12.92 -1.95 -13.04
C ALA A 40 -11.81 -2.73 -13.74
N SER A 41 -12.21 -3.73 -14.52
CA SER A 41 -11.37 -4.39 -15.52
C SER A 41 -12.03 -4.30 -16.90
N GLU A 42 -11.20 -4.18 -17.93
CA GLU A 42 -11.61 -4.24 -19.34
C GLU A 42 -10.70 -5.23 -20.09
N PRO A 43 -11.22 -6.36 -20.58
CA PRO A 43 -12.61 -6.83 -20.44
C PRO A 43 -13.06 -7.02 -18.99
N ALA A 44 -14.37 -6.98 -18.78
CA ALA A 44 -14.97 -7.17 -17.46
C ALA A 44 -14.73 -8.60 -16.95
N ASP A 45 -14.70 -8.76 -15.62
CA ASP A 45 -14.60 -10.08 -15.00
C ASP A 45 -15.69 -11.04 -15.51
N GLY A 46 -15.25 -12.24 -15.92
CA GLY A 46 -16.06 -13.28 -16.54
C GLY A 46 -16.35 -13.11 -18.04
N ALA A 47 -15.87 -12.03 -18.68
CA ALA A 47 -16.15 -11.77 -20.09
C ALA A 47 -15.41 -12.72 -21.05
N SER A 48 -15.96 -12.83 -22.25
CA SER A 48 -15.24 -13.38 -23.40
C SER A 48 -14.11 -12.44 -23.81
N TRP A 49 -12.95 -12.99 -24.14
CA TRP A 49 -11.72 -12.25 -24.37
C TRP A 49 -10.99 -12.78 -25.60
N ALA A 50 -10.62 -11.92 -26.53
CA ALA A 50 -9.99 -12.31 -27.80
C ALA A 50 -8.46 -12.10 -27.82
N GLY A 51 -7.86 -11.80 -26.66
CA GLY A 51 -6.42 -11.56 -26.53
C GLY A 51 -6.01 -10.10 -26.69
N GLU A 52 -6.96 -9.17 -26.74
CA GLU A 52 -6.70 -7.75 -26.59
C GLU A 52 -6.06 -7.44 -25.21
N PRO A 53 -5.37 -6.30 -25.04
CA PRO A 53 -4.82 -5.92 -23.74
C PRO A 53 -5.89 -5.89 -22.66
N VAL A 54 -5.54 -6.36 -21.46
CA VAL A 54 -6.41 -6.31 -20.27
C VAL A 54 -6.02 -5.10 -19.45
N LEU A 55 -6.98 -4.20 -19.25
CA LEU A 55 -6.82 -2.99 -18.47
C LEU A 55 -7.47 -3.15 -17.09
N PHE A 56 -6.73 -2.86 -16.04
CA PHE A 56 -7.19 -2.81 -14.66
C PHE A 56 -7.10 -1.37 -14.15
N THR A 57 -8.24 -0.78 -13.78
CA THR A 57 -8.32 0.61 -13.30
C THR A 57 -8.52 0.64 -11.80
N PHE A 58 -7.65 1.34 -11.09
CA PHE A 58 -7.69 1.50 -9.64
C PHE A 58 -8.20 2.90 -9.26
N ASP A 59 -8.48 3.08 -7.98
CA ASP A 59 -8.94 4.35 -7.39
C ASP A 59 -7.84 5.38 -7.15
N GLN A 60 -6.58 5.00 -7.35
CA GLN A 60 -5.42 5.85 -7.13
C GLN A 60 -4.20 5.39 -7.94
N PRO A 61 -3.20 6.27 -8.14
CA PRO A 61 -1.97 5.92 -8.81
C PRO A 61 -1.20 4.78 -8.12
N LEU A 62 -0.64 3.90 -8.93
CA LEU A 62 0.08 2.72 -8.49
C LEU A 62 1.60 2.88 -8.58
N ASN A 63 2.30 2.14 -7.74
CA ASN A 63 3.70 1.82 -7.86
C ASN A 63 3.84 0.29 -7.88
N VAL A 64 4.32 -0.24 -9.00
CA VAL A 64 4.42 -1.69 -9.25
C VAL A 64 5.85 -2.03 -9.64
N PRO A 65 6.53 -2.92 -8.90
CA PRO A 65 7.88 -3.33 -9.26
C PRO A 65 7.86 -4.18 -10.54
N PRO A 66 8.91 -4.11 -11.37
CA PRO A 66 9.03 -4.97 -12.54
C PRO A 66 9.12 -6.45 -12.12
N GLY A 67 8.39 -7.32 -12.82
CA GLY A 67 8.66 -8.76 -12.81
C GLY A 67 7.87 -9.64 -11.84
N GLY A 68 6.68 -9.25 -11.33
CA GLY A 68 5.92 -10.22 -10.52
C GLY A 68 4.56 -9.84 -9.95
N ALA A 69 4.01 -8.66 -10.23
CA ALA A 69 2.78 -8.22 -9.56
C ALA A 69 1.49 -8.83 -10.14
N VAL A 70 1.57 -9.43 -11.32
CA VAL A 70 0.44 -10.09 -12.01
C VAL A 70 0.87 -11.48 -12.40
N THR A 71 0.09 -12.48 -11.99
CA THR A 71 0.23 -13.85 -12.46
C THR A 71 -1.03 -14.28 -13.19
N VAL A 72 -0.88 -15.20 -14.15
CA VAL A 72 -2.00 -15.71 -14.96
C VAL A 72 -1.95 -17.24 -14.94
N ASP A 73 -3.09 -17.87 -14.66
CA ASP A 73 -3.27 -19.33 -14.71
C ASP A 73 -4.43 -19.69 -15.66
N PRO A 74 -4.24 -20.59 -16.65
CA PRO A 74 -2.97 -21.22 -17.01
C PRO A 74 -1.94 -20.19 -17.48
N LEU A 75 -0.66 -20.59 -17.42
CA LEU A 75 0.45 -19.69 -17.73
C LEU A 75 0.27 -19.03 -19.10
N LEU A 76 0.15 -17.71 -19.08
CA LEU A 76 0.10 -16.86 -20.26
C LEU A 76 1.20 -15.81 -20.14
N ALA A 77 2.17 -15.87 -21.05
CA ALA A 77 3.23 -14.87 -21.07
C ALA A 77 2.68 -13.52 -21.54
N GLY A 78 3.17 -12.44 -20.95
CA GLY A 78 2.79 -11.09 -21.31
C GLY A 78 3.58 -10.03 -20.57
N ASP A 79 3.42 -8.80 -21.01
CA ASP A 79 4.05 -7.62 -20.44
C ASP A 79 3.07 -6.84 -19.57
N VAL A 80 3.54 -6.38 -18.42
CA VAL A 80 2.78 -5.51 -17.51
C VAL A 80 3.33 -4.09 -17.61
N THR A 81 2.44 -3.12 -17.82
CA THR A 81 2.75 -1.69 -17.81
C THR A 81 1.82 -0.97 -16.84
N VAL A 82 2.30 0.14 -16.28
CA VAL A 82 1.53 0.96 -15.34
C VAL A 82 1.61 2.42 -15.78
N ASP A 83 0.45 3.07 -15.87
CA ASP A 83 0.30 4.50 -16.17
C ASP A 83 -0.70 5.12 -15.18
N GLY A 84 -0.17 5.79 -14.16
CA GLY A 84 -0.97 6.33 -13.07
C GLY A 84 -1.77 5.24 -12.35
N GLU A 85 -3.09 5.30 -12.43
CA GLU A 85 -4.04 4.37 -11.79
C GLU A 85 -4.33 3.11 -12.63
N ARG A 86 -3.74 3.03 -13.83
CA ARG A 86 -4.01 1.96 -14.80
C ARG A 86 -2.86 0.96 -14.84
N LEU A 87 -3.19 -0.31 -14.64
CA LEU A 87 -2.31 -1.43 -14.92
C LEU A 87 -2.80 -2.13 -16.19
N THR A 88 -1.92 -2.30 -17.18
CA THR A 88 -2.24 -2.99 -18.43
C THR A 88 -1.39 -4.24 -18.58
N PHE A 89 -2.05 -5.39 -18.79
CA PHE A 89 -1.42 -6.63 -19.21
C PHE A 89 -1.60 -6.83 -20.72
N THR A 90 -0.50 -7.00 -21.45
CA THR A 90 -0.52 -7.31 -22.88
C THR A 90 -0.02 -8.73 -23.10
N PRO A 91 -0.87 -9.66 -23.59
CA PRO A 91 -0.43 -11.02 -23.91
C PRO A 91 0.70 -11.01 -24.95
N ALA A 92 1.76 -11.76 -24.69
CA ALA A 92 2.87 -11.99 -25.62
C ALA A 92 2.69 -13.28 -26.44
N THR A 93 1.76 -14.14 -26.03
CA THR A 93 1.43 -15.41 -26.69
C THR A 93 -0.05 -15.48 -27.02
N ALA A 94 -0.40 -16.23 -28.07
CA ALA A 94 -1.79 -16.47 -28.43
C ALA A 94 -2.54 -17.23 -27.33
N LEU A 95 -3.83 -16.93 -27.18
CA LEU A 95 -4.72 -17.62 -26.25
C LEU A 95 -5.06 -19.03 -26.75
N THR A 96 -5.30 -19.94 -25.81
CA THR A 96 -5.93 -21.23 -26.10
C THR A 96 -7.45 -21.05 -26.11
N PRO A 97 -8.15 -21.31 -27.23
CA PRO A 97 -9.60 -21.10 -27.31
C PRO A 97 -10.38 -21.93 -26.29
N GLY A 98 -11.37 -21.31 -25.63
CA GLY A 98 -12.21 -21.94 -24.62
C GLY A 98 -11.57 -22.05 -23.23
N GLU A 99 -10.31 -21.62 -23.08
CA GLU A 99 -9.60 -21.64 -21.81
C GLU A 99 -10.06 -20.49 -20.89
N ARG A 100 -10.04 -20.73 -19.57
CA ARG A 100 -10.37 -19.71 -18.57
C ARG A 100 -9.07 -19.22 -17.94
N TYR A 101 -8.68 -18.00 -18.27
CA TYR A 101 -7.49 -17.36 -17.72
C TYR A 101 -7.84 -16.59 -16.46
N GLN A 102 -7.24 -16.97 -15.34
CA GLN A 102 -7.36 -16.31 -14.05
C GLN A 102 -6.15 -15.42 -13.81
N PHE A 103 -6.38 -14.11 -13.81
CA PHE A 103 -5.44 -13.09 -13.40
C PHE A 103 -5.45 -12.95 -11.88
N THR A 104 -4.27 -12.99 -11.26
CA THR A 104 -4.08 -12.67 -9.85
C THR A 104 -3.22 -11.41 -9.74
N LEU A 105 -3.82 -10.33 -9.26
CA LEU A 105 -3.16 -9.07 -8.95
C LEU A 105 -2.67 -9.14 -7.50
N GLY A 106 -1.35 -9.27 -7.32
CA GLY A 106 -0.72 -9.54 -6.02
C GLY A 106 -0.57 -8.30 -5.13
N THR A 107 -0.26 -8.51 -3.86
CA THR A 107 -0.04 -7.44 -2.86
C THR A 107 1.25 -6.65 -3.09
N ASP A 108 2.08 -7.05 -4.06
CA ASP A 108 3.23 -6.27 -4.52
C ASP A 108 2.82 -5.02 -5.31
N ILE A 109 1.54 -4.92 -5.71
CA ILE A 109 0.94 -3.69 -6.22
C ILE A 109 0.70 -2.75 -5.03
N THR A 110 1.34 -1.59 -5.07
CA THR A 110 1.22 -0.56 -4.03
C THR A 110 0.64 0.73 -4.59
N SER A 111 0.10 1.58 -3.72
CA SER A 111 -0.09 2.99 -4.05
C SER A 111 1.27 3.70 -4.18
N VAL A 112 1.29 4.88 -4.79
CA VAL A 112 2.50 5.72 -4.83
C VAL A 112 3.05 6.09 -3.43
N ASP A 113 2.19 6.04 -2.41
CA ASP A 113 2.56 6.24 -1.00
C ASP A 113 3.07 4.97 -0.30
N GLY A 114 3.16 3.85 -1.03
CA GLY A 114 3.75 2.59 -0.58
C GLY A 114 2.81 1.66 0.19
N VAL A 115 1.49 1.87 0.12
CA VAL A 115 0.51 0.98 0.75
C VAL A 115 0.07 -0.11 -0.24
N ALA A 116 0.24 -1.37 0.14
CA ALA A 116 -0.14 -2.53 -0.68
C ALA A 116 -1.65 -2.70 -0.83
N LEU A 117 -2.08 -3.49 -1.81
CA LEU A 117 -3.43 -4.06 -1.82
C LEU A 117 -3.71 -4.81 -0.51
N ASN A 118 -4.95 -4.73 -0.01
CA ASN A 118 -5.35 -5.44 1.21
C ASN A 118 -5.27 -6.97 1.08
N ALA A 119 -5.53 -7.47 -0.13
CA ALA A 119 -5.47 -8.87 -0.51
C ALA A 119 -5.28 -8.98 -2.03
N PRO A 120 -4.84 -10.13 -2.54
CA PRO A 120 -4.82 -10.37 -3.98
C PRO A 120 -6.22 -10.21 -4.59
N VAL A 121 -6.28 -9.60 -5.77
CA VAL A 121 -7.52 -9.42 -6.54
C VAL A 121 -7.53 -10.39 -7.71
N ILE A 122 -8.65 -11.08 -7.92
CA ILE A 122 -8.82 -12.09 -8.96
C ILE A 122 -9.75 -11.57 -10.05
N VAL A 123 -9.34 -11.72 -11.31
CA VAL A 123 -10.17 -11.45 -12.50
C VAL A 123 -10.05 -12.63 -13.45
N THR A 124 -11.18 -13.14 -13.95
CA THR A 124 -11.25 -14.30 -14.84
C THR A 124 -11.72 -13.87 -16.22
N LEU A 125 -11.03 -14.28 -17.27
CA LEU A 125 -11.43 -14.06 -18.66
C LEU A 125 -11.55 -15.39 -19.40
N VAL A 126 -12.45 -15.47 -20.38
CA VAL A 126 -12.69 -16.69 -21.16
C VAL A 126 -12.29 -16.47 -22.61
N ALA A 127 -11.32 -17.23 -23.10
CA ALA A 127 -10.81 -17.14 -24.46
C ALA A 127 -11.75 -17.73 -25.53
#